data_AF-A0A2W4Y0Q9-F1
#
_entry.id   AF-A0A2W4Y0Q9-F1
#
_cell.length_a   1.000
_cell.length_b   1.000
_cell.length_c   1.000
_cell.angle_alpha   90.00
_cell.angle_beta   90.00
_cell.angle_gamma   90.00
#
_symmetry.space_group_name_H-M   'P 1'
#
loop_
_entity.id
_entity.type
_entity.pdbx_description
1 polymer ?
#
loop_
_entity_poly.entity_id
_entity_poly.type
_entity_poly.pdbx_seq_one_letter_code
_entity_poly.pdbx_strand_id
1 'polypeptide(L)'
;MISNPLRPRVFAPQPGLKAANSPGAQAQQQGFSLIECLVAIIMVALVTSAIAPALVISVATRVHSQKADQALALAQREIERTRVLVERGDITAATVATLPPPLAADFADANINAAPAPTTLGTGAASATRAVPIDFNDDGDDDFFVQRYRTRGQVVDGVPVAFAMGVRVYDRSATGVLSIEPASLVMTSNEAGRRTRPLASLYTTMATSNQGESLCNLNTYLKPNALPDQIGPLPDTGRLPDVCSSP
;
A
#
# COMPACT_ATOMS: atom_id res chain seq x y z
N MET A 1 17.55 17.08 5.97
CA MET A 1 18.02 17.01 4.57
C MET A 1 19.55 16.95 4.58
N ILE A 2 20.11 15.74 4.52
CA ILE A 2 21.56 15.51 4.47
C ILE A 2 21.85 14.96 3.07
N SER A 3 22.17 15.85 2.14
CA SER A 3 22.61 15.48 0.79
C SER A 3 24.02 14.93 0.89
N ASN A 4 24.16 13.62 0.69
CA ASN A 4 25.45 12.96 0.57
C ASN A 4 25.83 12.95 -0.93
N PRO A 5 26.84 13.72 -1.39
CA PRO A 5 27.20 13.74 -2.80
C PRO A 5 27.92 12.44 -3.18
N LEU A 6 27.28 11.66 -4.04
CA LEU A 6 27.87 10.48 -4.68
C LEU A 6 29.07 10.92 -5.52
N ARG A 7 30.28 10.57 -5.06
CA ARG A 7 31.51 10.77 -5.83
C ARG A 7 31.53 9.82 -7.04
N PRO A 8 31.80 10.31 -8.26
CA PRO A 8 32.01 9.47 -9.42
C PRO A 8 33.34 8.71 -9.25
N ARG A 9 33.28 7.36 -9.27
CA ARG A 9 34.47 6.52 -9.38
C ARG A 9 34.98 6.59 -10.82
N VAL A 10 35.99 7.42 -11.04
CA VAL A 10 36.80 7.41 -12.28
C VAL A 10 37.59 6.10 -12.30
N PHE A 11 37.24 5.22 -13.23
CA PHE A 11 37.95 3.96 -13.45
C PHE A 11 39.20 4.26 -14.28
N ALA A 12 40.38 4.18 -13.65
CA ALA A 12 41.65 4.34 -14.34
C ALA A 12 41.93 3.09 -15.21
N PRO A 13 42.36 3.24 -16.47
CA PRO A 13 42.84 2.12 -17.27
C PRO A 13 44.19 1.63 -16.72
N GLN A 14 44.28 0.36 -16.34
CA GLN A 14 45.54 -0.26 -15.95
C GLN A 14 46.43 -0.48 -17.19
N PRO A 15 47.70 -0.03 -17.18
CA PRO A 15 48.64 -0.36 -18.23
C PRO A 15 49.40 -1.65 -17.89
N GLY A 16 49.54 -2.54 -18.87
CA GLY A 16 50.70 -3.41 -18.98
C GLY A 16 50.55 -4.85 -18.48
N LEU A 17 49.88 -5.69 -19.27
CA LEU A 17 50.16 -7.12 -19.31
C LEU A 17 51.11 -7.39 -20.48
N LYS A 18 52.37 -7.70 -20.15
CA LYS A 18 53.39 -8.15 -21.09
C LYS A 18 52.98 -9.51 -21.65
N ALA A 19 52.84 -9.58 -22.97
CA ALA A 19 52.69 -10.82 -23.71
C ALA A 19 54.00 -11.62 -23.63
N ALA A 20 53.99 -12.70 -22.86
CA ALA A 20 54.97 -13.77 -22.97
C ALA A 20 54.60 -14.64 -24.18
N ASN A 21 55.42 -14.55 -25.21
CA ASN A 21 55.31 -15.33 -26.43
C ASN A 21 55.92 -16.72 -26.18
N SER A 22 55.09 -17.72 -25.92
CA SER A 22 55.50 -19.13 -25.84
C SER A 22 55.29 -19.80 -27.21
N PRO A 23 56.35 -20.31 -27.86
CA PRO A 23 56.24 -20.94 -29.16
C PRO A 23 55.81 -22.42 -29.03
N GLY A 24 54.81 -22.81 -29.82
CA GLY A 24 54.69 -24.19 -30.30
C GLY A 24 53.84 -25.16 -29.49
N ALA A 25 52.56 -24.84 -29.25
CA ALA A 25 51.55 -25.89 -29.22
C ALA A 25 51.04 -26.06 -30.66
N GLN A 26 51.37 -27.19 -31.29
CA GLN A 26 50.82 -27.53 -32.60
C GLN A 26 49.30 -27.48 -32.50
N ALA A 27 48.70 -26.55 -33.22
CA ALA A 27 47.26 -26.50 -33.41
C ALA A 27 46.87 -27.74 -34.21
N GLN A 28 46.61 -28.83 -33.49
CA GLN A 28 45.89 -29.97 -34.00
C GLN A 28 44.54 -29.41 -34.44
N GLN A 29 44.43 -29.07 -35.73
CA GLN A 29 43.18 -28.71 -36.38
C GLN A 29 42.33 -29.98 -36.49
N GLN A 30 41.91 -30.48 -35.32
CA GLN A 30 40.94 -31.53 -35.17
C GLN A 30 39.61 -30.85 -35.53
N GLY A 31 39.25 -30.94 -36.81
CA GLY A 31 38.07 -30.29 -37.35
C GLY A 31 36.86 -30.68 -36.52
N PHE A 32 36.21 -29.66 -35.94
CA PHE A 32 34.90 -29.80 -35.30
C PHE A 32 33.99 -30.56 -36.26
N SER A 33 33.69 -31.80 -35.93
CA SER A 33 32.80 -32.60 -36.75
C SER A 33 31.40 -31.96 -36.69
N LEU A 34 30.69 -31.90 -37.83
CA LEU A 34 29.32 -31.34 -37.88
C LEU A 34 28.40 -31.95 -36.82
N ILE A 35 28.64 -33.21 -36.44
CA ILE A 35 27.87 -33.92 -35.43
C ILE A 35 28.15 -33.42 -34.00
N GLU A 36 29.38 -32.99 -33.70
CA GLU A 36 29.75 -32.40 -32.40
C GLU A 36 29.05 -31.05 -32.19
N CYS A 37 29.01 -30.22 -33.25
CA CYS A 37 28.27 -28.96 -33.23
C CYS A 37 26.75 -29.18 -33.05
N LEU A 38 26.18 -30.19 -33.72
CA LEU A 38 24.77 -30.55 -33.57
C LEU A 38 24.43 -30.96 -32.12
N VAL A 39 25.26 -31.82 -31.52
CA VAL A 39 25.07 -32.25 -30.12
C VAL A 39 25.23 -31.07 -29.15
N ALA A 40 26.19 -30.18 -29.40
CA ALA A 40 26.36 -28.98 -28.58
C ALA A 40 25.12 -28.09 -28.57
N ILE A 41 24.51 -27.83 -29.74
CA ILE A 41 23.29 -27.03 -29.85
C ILE A 41 22.13 -27.70 -29.11
N ILE A 42 21.99 -29.03 -29.22
CA ILE A 42 20.94 -29.78 -28.50
C ILE A 42 21.15 -29.67 -26.98
N MET A 43 22.38 -29.84 -26.49
CA MET A 43 22.66 -29.70 -25.06
C MET A 43 22.38 -28.29 -24.55
N VAL A 44 22.76 -27.25 -25.30
CA VAL A 44 22.44 -25.86 -24.96
C VAL A 44 20.94 -25.63 -24.95
N ALA A 45 20.20 -26.16 -25.94
CA ALA A 45 18.74 -26.05 -25.99
C ALA A 45 18.06 -26.72 -24.78
N LEU A 46 18.54 -27.90 -24.37
CA LEU A 46 18.01 -28.61 -23.19
C LEU A 46 18.29 -27.85 -21.90
N VAL A 47 19.52 -27.36 -21.71
CA VAL A 47 19.90 -26.60 -20.51
C VAL A 47 19.13 -25.28 -20.43
N THR A 48 19.02 -24.55 -21.54
CA THR A 48 18.27 -23.28 -21.58
C THR A 48 16.77 -23.50 -21.34
N SER A 49 16.18 -24.55 -21.93
CA SER A 49 14.79 -24.94 -21.69
C SER A 49 14.53 -25.30 -20.22
N ALA A 50 15.48 -25.95 -19.54
CA ALA A 50 15.36 -26.29 -18.13
C ALA A 50 15.44 -25.07 -17.18
N ILE A 51 16.24 -24.06 -17.51
CA ILE A 51 16.45 -22.88 -16.64
C ILE A 51 15.42 -21.78 -16.90
N ALA A 52 14.88 -21.67 -18.12
CA ALA A 52 13.97 -20.59 -18.51
C ALA A 52 12.74 -20.42 -17.59
N PRO A 53 12.01 -21.49 -17.19
CA PRO A 53 10.85 -21.34 -16.31
C PRO A 53 11.19 -20.69 -14.95
N ALA A 54 12.34 -21.01 -14.38
CA ALA A 54 12.77 -20.46 -13.08
C ALA A 54 13.04 -18.95 -13.17
N LEU A 55 13.63 -18.50 -14.27
CA LEU A 55 13.90 -17.07 -14.50
C LEU A 55 12.60 -16.28 -14.66
N VAL A 56 11.64 -16.79 -15.43
CA VAL A 56 10.33 -16.14 -15.62
C VAL A 56 9.60 -16.01 -14.29
N ILE A 57 9.58 -17.08 -13.49
CA ILE A 57 8.98 -17.09 -12.17
C ILE A 57 9.64 -16.05 -11.25
N SER A 58 10.97 -15.95 -11.26
CA SER A 58 11.71 -14.99 -10.43
C SER A 58 11.42 -13.54 -10.80
N VAL A 59 11.26 -13.22 -12.09
CA VAL A 59 10.91 -11.86 -12.53
C VAL A 59 9.45 -11.54 -12.17
N ALA A 60 8.53 -12.48 -12.35
CA ALA A 60 7.12 -12.29 -12.04
C ALA A 60 6.89 -11.97 -10.55
N THR A 61 7.53 -12.72 -9.64
CA THR A 61 7.41 -12.47 -8.19
C THR A 61 7.93 -11.09 -7.81
N ARG A 62 9.03 -10.64 -8.42
CA ARG A 62 9.58 -9.29 -8.17
C ARG A 62 8.62 -8.18 -8.58
N VAL A 63 8.02 -8.28 -9.76
CA VAL A 63 7.04 -7.28 -10.23
C VAL A 63 5.80 -7.27 -9.32
N HIS A 64 5.36 -8.44 -8.86
CA HIS A 64 4.23 -8.52 -7.93
C HIS A 64 4.53 -7.88 -6.57
N SER A 65 5.72 -8.14 -6.01
CA SER A 65 6.16 -7.49 -4.78
C SER A 65 6.23 -5.98 -4.93
N GLN A 66 6.81 -5.48 -6.03
CA GLN A 66 6.89 -4.05 -6.29
C GLN A 66 5.51 -3.39 -6.37
N LYS A 67 4.55 -4.03 -7.05
CA LYS A 67 3.18 -3.52 -7.12
C LYS A 67 2.48 -3.52 -5.76
N ALA A 68 2.69 -4.55 -4.94
CA ALA A 68 2.14 -4.59 -3.59
C ALA A 68 2.72 -3.48 -2.70
N ASP A 69 4.04 -3.23 -2.80
CA ASP A 69 4.71 -2.15 -2.07
C ASP A 69 4.20 -0.77 -2.49
N GLN A 70 3.99 -0.54 -3.80
CA GLN A 70 3.39 0.69 -4.32
C GLN A 70 1.95 0.88 -3.82
N ALA A 71 1.14 -0.18 -3.86
CA ALA A 71 -0.24 -0.14 -3.37
C ALA A 71 -0.29 0.18 -1.86
N LEU A 72 0.63 -0.38 -1.07
CA LEU A 72 0.76 -0.09 0.35
C LEU A 72 1.17 1.37 0.59
N ALA A 73 2.17 1.86 -0.13
CA ALA A 73 2.61 3.25 -0.05
C ALA A 73 1.49 4.23 -0.43
N LEU A 74 0.71 3.90 -1.46
CA LEU A 74 -0.46 4.69 -1.87
C LEU A 74 -1.54 4.71 -0.78
N ALA A 75 -1.85 3.57 -0.16
CA ALA A 75 -2.80 3.50 0.94
C ALA A 75 -2.37 4.36 2.14
N GLN A 76 -1.08 4.31 2.50
CA GLN A 76 -0.50 5.14 3.56
C GLN A 76 -0.57 6.63 3.21
N ARG A 77 -0.28 7.01 1.96
CA ARG A 77 -0.37 8.39 1.49
C ARG A 77 -1.79 8.96 1.64
N GLU A 78 -2.82 8.18 1.35
CA GLU A 78 -4.21 8.61 1.50
C GLU A 78 -4.65 8.77 2.96
N ILE A 79 -4.16 7.88 3.83
CA ILE A 79 -4.33 8.01 5.29
C ILE A 79 -3.65 9.28 5.79
N GLU A 80 -2.39 9.52 5.42
CA GLU A 80 -1.63 10.68 5.88
C GLU A 80 -2.20 11.99 5.34
N ARG A 81 -2.65 12.00 4.08
CA ARG A 81 -3.37 13.14 3.51
C ARG A 81 -4.61 13.48 4.34
N THR A 82 -5.39 12.48 4.73
CA THR A 82 -6.58 12.68 5.56
C THR A 82 -6.20 13.14 6.96
N ARG A 83 -5.15 12.55 7.55
CA ARG A 83 -4.61 12.98 8.85
C ARG A 83 -4.23 14.45 8.84
N VAL A 84 -3.45 14.90 7.86
CA VAL A 84 -3.05 16.31 7.73
C VAL A 84 -4.26 17.23 7.59
N LEU A 85 -5.30 16.81 6.85
CA LEU A 85 -6.55 17.58 6.74
C LEU A 85 -7.29 17.67 8.09
N VAL A 86 -7.30 16.58 8.86
CA VAL A 86 -7.93 16.52 10.19
C VAL A 86 -7.15 17.33 11.23
N GLU A 87 -5.82 17.24 11.23
CA GLU A 87 -4.95 17.92 12.19
C GLU A 87 -4.89 19.43 11.98
N ARG A 88 -4.98 19.90 10.74
CA ARG A 88 -5.06 21.34 10.45
C ARG A 88 -6.31 21.98 11.04
N GLY A 89 -7.35 21.20 11.33
CA GLY A 89 -8.60 21.73 11.87
C GLY A 89 -9.41 22.54 10.86
N ASP A 90 -9.01 22.56 9.59
CA ASP A 90 -9.71 23.25 8.49
C ASP A 90 -10.99 22.49 8.05
N ILE A 91 -11.48 21.54 8.87
CA ILE A 91 -12.71 20.80 8.61
C ILE A 91 -13.90 21.67 9.05
N THR A 92 -14.41 22.42 8.10
CA THR A 92 -15.70 23.12 8.18
C THR A 92 -16.77 22.28 7.50
N ALA A 93 -18.06 22.59 7.71
CA ALA A 93 -19.16 21.93 7.02
C ALA A 93 -18.98 21.89 5.47
N ALA A 94 -18.30 22.89 4.90
CA ALA A 94 -18.00 22.97 3.46
C ALA A 94 -16.87 22.02 3.04
N THR A 95 -15.88 21.75 3.91
CA THR A 95 -14.73 20.90 3.60
C THR A 95 -14.91 19.45 4.05
N VAL A 96 -16.00 19.11 4.76
CA VAL A 96 -16.35 17.70 5.08
C VAL A 96 -16.43 16.83 3.82
N ALA A 97 -16.79 17.39 2.66
CA ALA A 97 -16.79 16.68 1.39
C ALA A 97 -15.38 16.22 0.92
N THR A 98 -14.31 16.81 1.48
CA THR A 98 -12.92 16.41 1.19
C THR A 98 -12.46 15.22 2.02
N LEU A 99 -13.15 14.93 3.14
CA LEU A 99 -12.88 13.73 3.93
C LEU A 99 -13.35 12.49 3.17
N PRO A 100 -12.82 11.30 3.53
CA PRO A 100 -13.38 10.06 3.06
C PRO A 100 -14.90 10.02 3.28
N PRO A 101 -15.66 9.49 2.32
CA PRO A 101 -17.11 9.40 2.42
C PRO A 101 -17.51 8.48 3.58
N PRO A 102 -18.55 8.84 4.36
CA PRO A 102 -19.03 8.00 5.43
C PRO A 102 -19.71 6.74 4.88
N LEU A 103 -19.56 5.64 5.59
CA LEU A 103 -20.37 4.44 5.45
C LEU A 103 -21.81 4.70 5.91
N ALA A 104 -22.69 3.73 5.65
CA ALA A 104 -24.04 3.73 6.21
C ALA A 104 -23.99 3.79 7.76
N ALA A 105 -25.04 4.36 8.35
CA ALA A 105 -25.07 4.77 9.77
C ALA A 105 -24.97 3.59 10.76
N ASP A 106 -25.11 2.36 10.30
CA ASP A 106 -25.07 1.11 11.05
C ASP A 106 -23.65 0.51 11.18
N PHE A 107 -22.65 1.07 10.49
CA PHE A 107 -21.26 0.60 10.62
C PHE A 107 -20.61 1.10 11.91
N ALA A 108 -20.50 0.21 12.89
CA ALA A 108 -19.65 0.40 14.05
C ALA A 108 -18.16 0.45 13.66
N ASP A 109 -17.38 1.22 14.40
CA ASP A 109 -15.95 1.42 14.13
C ASP A 109 -15.13 0.12 14.18
N ALA A 110 -15.49 -0.78 15.08
CA ALA A 110 -14.89 -2.11 15.19
C ALA A 110 -15.08 -2.96 13.92
N ASN A 111 -16.06 -2.61 13.08
CA ASN A 111 -16.42 -3.33 11.86
C ASN A 111 -15.99 -2.59 10.58
N ILE A 112 -15.07 -1.62 10.67
CA ILE A 112 -14.56 -0.88 9.50
C ILE A 112 -13.94 -1.80 8.43
N ASN A 113 -13.41 -2.95 8.84
CA ASN A 113 -12.90 -4.00 7.96
C ASN A 113 -13.99 -4.75 7.18
N ALA A 114 -15.23 -4.77 7.69
CA ALA A 114 -16.40 -5.39 7.05
C ALA A 114 -17.14 -4.47 6.07
N ALA A 115 -16.64 -3.24 5.86
CA ALA A 115 -17.20 -2.31 4.87
C ALA A 115 -17.31 -2.99 3.50
N PRO A 116 -18.40 -2.75 2.74
CA PRO A 116 -18.62 -3.43 1.47
C PRO A 116 -17.51 -3.15 0.46
N ALA A 117 -17.28 -4.10 -0.44
CA ALA A 117 -16.40 -3.88 -1.58
C ALA A 117 -16.97 -2.79 -2.50
N PRO A 118 -16.14 -2.16 -3.37
CA PRO A 118 -16.65 -1.20 -4.32
C PRO A 118 -17.58 -1.89 -5.32
N THR A 119 -18.69 -1.25 -5.62
CA THR A 119 -19.65 -1.69 -6.64
C THR A 119 -19.39 -1.02 -7.99
N THR A 120 -18.62 0.07 -7.99
CA THR A 120 -18.26 0.83 -9.19
C THR A 120 -16.78 1.19 -9.16
N LEU A 121 -16.15 1.08 -10.34
CA LEU A 121 -14.80 1.56 -10.62
C LEU A 121 -14.89 2.74 -11.58
N GLY A 122 -14.11 3.78 -11.36
CA GLY A 122 -13.95 4.88 -12.32
C GLY A 122 -14.04 6.26 -11.70
N THR A 123 -13.97 7.27 -12.58
CA THR A 123 -13.98 8.68 -12.20
C THR A 123 -15.37 9.11 -11.70
N GLY A 124 -15.42 9.95 -10.67
CA GLY A 124 -16.67 10.41 -10.08
C GLY A 124 -16.47 10.91 -8.65
N ALA A 125 -17.56 11.40 -8.05
CA ALA A 125 -17.55 11.80 -6.64
C ALA A 125 -17.15 10.62 -5.75
N ALA A 126 -16.29 10.89 -4.76
CA ALA A 126 -15.87 9.88 -3.80
C ALA A 126 -17.10 9.35 -3.03
N SER A 127 -17.29 8.03 -3.06
CA SER A 127 -18.33 7.32 -2.31
C SER A 127 -17.70 6.10 -1.65
N ALA A 128 -18.23 5.71 -0.50
CA ALA A 128 -17.73 4.54 0.22
C ALA A 128 -17.86 3.24 -0.60
N THR A 129 -18.73 3.21 -1.62
CA THR A 129 -18.95 2.06 -2.52
C THR A 129 -18.30 2.23 -3.90
N ARG A 130 -17.41 3.21 -4.07
CA ARG A 130 -16.70 3.48 -5.33
C ARG A 130 -15.19 3.45 -5.10
N ALA A 131 -14.45 2.86 -6.04
CA ALA A 131 -13.00 3.03 -6.10
C ALA A 131 -12.63 3.96 -7.26
N VAL A 132 -11.82 4.97 -6.95
CA VAL A 132 -11.42 6.02 -7.89
C VAL A 132 -10.06 5.64 -8.48
N PRO A 133 -9.86 5.76 -9.80
CA PRO A 133 -8.56 5.51 -10.40
C PRO A 133 -7.53 6.54 -9.91
N ILE A 134 -6.29 6.09 -9.72
CA ILE A 134 -5.14 6.91 -9.37
C ILE A 134 -3.96 6.49 -10.25
N ASP A 135 -3.44 7.45 -10.98
CA ASP A 135 -2.12 7.42 -11.60
C ASP A 135 -1.07 7.69 -10.50
N PHE A 136 -0.18 6.71 -10.26
CA PHE A 136 0.82 6.79 -9.19
C PHE A 136 2.14 7.40 -9.68
N ASN A 137 2.46 7.25 -10.96
CA ASN A 137 3.74 7.67 -11.56
C ASN A 137 3.63 8.90 -12.47
N ASP A 138 2.43 9.46 -12.64
CA ASP A 138 2.10 10.63 -13.47
C ASP A 138 2.41 10.40 -14.96
N ASP A 139 2.22 9.17 -15.46
CA ASP A 139 2.43 8.82 -16.87
C ASP A 139 1.17 8.97 -17.74
N GLY A 140 0.05 9.40 -17.14
CA GLY A 140 -1.24 9.60 -17.78
C GLY A 140 -2.12 8.35 -17.82
N ASP A 141 -1.67 7.27 -17.18
CA ASP A 141 -2.27 5.95 -17.22
C ASP A 141 -2.58 5.49 -15.78
N ASP A 142 -3.85 5.19 -15.47
CA ASP A 142 -4.23 4.84 -14.10
C ASP A 142 -3.56 3.52 -13.63
N ASP A 143 -2.83 3.52 -12.51
CA ASP A 143 -2.13 2.33 -12.01
C ASP A 143 -2.99 1.50 -11.03
N PHE A 144 -3.83 2.19 -10.26
CA PHE A 144 -4.58 1.59 -9.16
C PHE A 144 -5.99 2.16 -9.07
N PHE A 145 -6.89 1.41 -8.45
CA PHE A 145 -8.16 1.93 -7.96
C PHE A 145 -8.16 2.01 -6.44
N VAL A 146 -8.50 3.17 -5.90
CA VAL A 146 -8.50 3.41 -4.46
C VAL A 146 -9.92 3.62 -3.94
N GLN A 147 -10.34 2.75 -3.03
CA GLN A 147 -11.57 2.91 -2.26
C GLN A 147 -11.19 3.52 -0.90
N ARG A 148 -11.79 4.66 -0.58
CA ARG A 148 -11.63 5.33 0.72
C ARG A 148 -12.98 5.46 1.36
N TYR A 149 -13.06 5.20 2.65
CA TYR A 149 -14.30 5.33 3.41
C TYR A 149 -13.99 5.53 4.88
N ARG A 150 -14.98 6.02 5.62
CA ARG A 150 -14.91 6.17 7.06
C ARG A 150 -16.20 5.75 7.73
N THR A 151 -16.17 5.48 9.02
CA THR A 151 -17.39 5.49 9.83
C THR A 151 -17.90 6.92 10.03
N ARG A 152 -19.15 7.02 10.51
CA ARG A 152 -19.72 8.32 10.88
C ARG A 152 -18.90 8.99 11.99
N GLY A 153 -18.47 8.19 12.97
CA GLY A 153 -17.66 8.64 14.09
C GLY A 153 -18.41 9.51 15.09
N GLN A 154 -17.67 10.13 16.01
CA GLN A 154 -18.17 11.24 16.81
C GLN A 154 -18.23 12.51 15.98
N VAL A 155 -19.34 13.23 16.08
CA VAL A 155 -19.60 14.46 15.33
C VAL A 155 -19.97 15.56 16.31
N VAL A 156 -19.25 16.68 16.26
CA VAL A 156 -19.52 17.89 17.05
C VAL A 156 -19.81 19.01 16.05
N ASP A 157 -20.96 19.69 16.20
CA ASP A 157 -21.42 20.75 15.29
C ASP A 157 -21.42 20.37 13.80
N GLY A 158 -21.74 19.10 13.50
CA GLY A 158 -21.76 18.57 12.13
C GLY A 158 -20.38 18.24 11.56
N VAL A 159 -19.30 18.43 12.33
CA VAL A 159 -17.92 18.11 11.95
C VAL A 159 -17.46 16.82 12.65
N PRO A 160 -16.93 15.83 11.91
CA PRO A 160 -16.44 14.60 12.53
C PRO A 160 -15.13 14.86 13.29
N VAL A 161 -15.14 14.63 14.61
CA VAL A 161 -13.99 14.85 15.51
C VAL A 161 -13.20 13.57 15.78
N ALA A 162 -13.82 12.40 15.66
CA ALA A 162 -13.17 11.10 15.76
C ALA A 162 -13.87 10.07 14.90
N PHE A 163 -13.16 9.30 14.09
CA PHE A 163 -13.74 8.28 13.20
C PHE A 163 -12.70 7.23 12.79
N ALA A 164 -13.17 6.05 12.39
CA ALA A 164 -12.33 5.02 11.80
C ALA A 164 -12.34 5.18 10.28
N MET A 165 -11.19 5.06 9.66
CA MET A 165 -10.98 5.18 8.22
C MET A 165 -10.42 3.87 7.67
N GLY A 166 -10.93 3.47 6.51
CA GLY A 166 -10.41 2.36 5.71
C GLY A 166 -9.96 2.84 4.34
N VAL A 167 -8.83 2.32 3.88
CA VAL A 167 -8.35 2.48 2.51
C VAL A 167 -8.05 1.12 1.92
N ARG A 168 -8.63 0.83 0.76
CA ARG A 168 -8.35 -0.37 -0.03
C ARG A 168 -7.85 0.01 -1.40
N VAL A 169 -6.77 -0.64 -1.84
CA VAL A 169 -6.14 -0.39 -3.13
C VAL A 169 -6.26 -1.65 -3.98
N TYR A 170 -6.85 -1.52 -5.16
CA TYR A 170 -7.04 -2.55 -6.15
C TYR A 170 -6.10 -2.30 -7.34
N ASP A 171 -5.68 -3.37 -8.03
CA ASP A 171 -4.88 -3.28 -9.26
C ASP A 171 -5.70 -2.64 -10.40
N ARG A 172 -5.04 -1.98 -11.37
CA ARG A 172 -5.69 -1.47 -12.60
C ARG A 172 -6.53 -2.52 -13.33
N SER A 173 -6.12 -3.78 -13.29
CA SER A 173 -6.85 -4.88 -13.95
C SER A 173 -8.10 -5.33 -13.18
N ALA A 174 -8.47 -4.64 -12.09
CA ALA A 174 -9.63 -4.99 -11.28
C ALA A 174 -10.94 -4.91 -12.07
N THR A 175 -11.74 -5.96 -11.99
CA THR A 175 -13.00 -6.10 -12.74
C THR A 175 -13.93 -7.11 -12.08
N GLY A 176 -15.22 -7.05 -12.43
CA GLY A 176 -16.25 -7.96 -11.92
C GLY A 176 -16.65 -7.69 -10.47
N VAL A 177 -16.97 -8.75 -9.74
CA VAL A 177 -17.39 -8.66 -8.34
C VAL A 177 -16.15 -8.56 -7.45
N LEU A 178 -15.93 -7.36 -6.90
CA LEU A 178 -14.80 -7.10 -6.03
C LEU A 178 -15.04 -7.71 -4.64
N SER A 179 -13.93 -8.10 -4.01
CA SER A 179 -13.86 -8.66 -2.68
C SER A 179 -13.23 -7.67 -1.71
N ILE A 180 -13.40 -7.95 -0.42
CA ILE A 180 -12.78 -7.22 0.69
C ILE A 180 -11.55 -7.94 1.24
N GLU A 181 -11.36 -9.22 0.87
CA GLU A 181 -10.28 -10.05 1.37
C GLU A 181 -8.97 -9.75 0.61
N PRO A 182 -7.86 -9.43 1.29
CA PRO A 182 -6.59 -9.14 0.63
C PRO A 182 -6.15 -10.22 -0.36
N ALA A 183 -5.51 -9.79 -1.45
CA ALA A 183 -4.88 -10.69 -2.39
C ALA A 183 -3.73 -11.43 -1.69
N SER A 184 -3.70 -12.76 -1.84
CA SER A 184 -2.53 -13.53 -1.41
C SER A 184 -1.38 -13.24 -2.37
N LEU A 185 -0.21 -12.89 -1.86
CA LEU A 185 1.02 -12.78 -2.66
C LEU A 185 1.58 -14.16 -3.06
N VAL A 186 0.95 -15.25 -2.62
CA VAL A 186 1.40 -16.59 -2.94
C VAL A 186 1.13 -16.89 -4.42
N MET A 187 2.19 -17.33 -5.09
CA MET A 187 2.31 -17.54 -6.54
C MET A 187 1.27 -18.46 -7.18
N THR A 188 0.53 -19.23 -6.37
CA THR A 188 -0.51 -20.17 -6.81
C THR A 188 -1.93 -19.59 -6.74
N SER A 189 -2.09 -18.36 -6.24
CA SER A 189 -3.39 -17.71 -6.25
C SER A 189 -3.73 -17.34 -7.69
N ASN A 190 -4.73 -18.05 -8.23
CA ASN A 190 -5.26 -17.85 -9.57
C ASN A 190 -5.36 -16.36 -9.90
N GLU A 191 -4.93 -15.96 -11.10
CA GLU A 191 -4.93 -14.57 -11.57
C GLU A 191 -6.29 -13.85 -11.36
N ALA A 192 -7.38 -14.62 -11.35
CA ALA A 192 -8.73 -14.17 -11.00
C ALA A 192 -8.85 -13.54 -9.59
N GLY A 193 -8.07 -14.01 -8.62
CA GLY A 193 -8.05 -13.46 -7.26
C GLY A 193 -7.49 -12.05 -7.23
N ARG A 194 -6.49 -11.73 -8.05
CA ARG A 194 -5.88 -10.39 -8.11
C ARG A 194 -6.77 -9.34 -8.76
N ARG A 195 -7.63 -9.76 -9.69
CA ARG A 195 -8.59 -8.87 -10.38
C ARG A 195 -9.79 -8.51 -9.52
N THR A 196 -10.00 -9.21 -8.41
CA THR A 196 -11.18 -8.99 -7.55
C THR A 196 -10.79 -8.57 -6.14
N ARG A 197 -9.57 -8.83 -5.68
CA ARG A 197 -9.12 -8.56 -4.32
C ARG A 197 -8.21 -7.34 -4.22
N PRO A 198 -8.26 -6.59 -3.10
CA PRO A 198 -7.34 -5.49 -2.88
C PRO A 198 -5.90 -6.00 -2.69
N LEU A 199 -4.93 -5.30 -3.27
CA LEU A 199 -3.49 -5.53 -3.06
C LEU A 199 -3.04 -5.06 -1.67
N ALA A 200 -3.66 -3.99 -1.17
CA ALA A 200 -3.40 -3.46 0.16
C ALA A 200 -4.72 -3.00 0.81
N SER A 201 -4.84 -3.20 2.12
CA SER A 201 -5.96 -2.71 2.93
C SER A 201 -5.41 -2.19 4.25
N LEU A 202 -5.65 -0.91 4.52
CA LEU A 202 -5.22 -0.26 5.76
C LEU A 202 -6.43 0.31 6.49
N TYR A 203 -6.39 0.18 7.81
CA TYR A 203 -7.42 0.66 8.71
C TYR A 203 -6.76 1.50 9.80
N THR A 204 -7.34 2.64 10.12
CA THR A 204 -6.82 3.49 11.18
C THR A 204 -7.93 4.31 11.83
N THR A 205 -7.68 4.81 13.02
CA THR A 205 -8.57 5.73 13.71
C THR A 205 -7.97 7.13 13.64
N MET A 206 -8.81 8.10 13.29
CA MET A 206 -8.48 9.51 13.24
C MET A 206 -9.20 10.25 14.36
N ALA A 207 -8.54 11.23 14.97
CA ALA A 207 -9.17 12.18 15.87
C ALA A 207 -8.55 13.58 15.69
N THR A 208 -9.37 14.62 15.77
CA THR A 208 -8.93 16.01 15.76
C THR A 208 -8.22 16.33 17.06
N SER A 209 -7.02 16.92 17.01
CA SER A 209 -6.17 17.19 18.19
C SER A 209 -6.32 18.62 18.77
N ASN A 210 -6.93 19.52 18.02
CA ASN A 210 -6.83 20.97 18.26
C ASN A 210 -7.92 21.56 19.18
N GLN A 211 -8.76 20.75 19.82
CA GLN A 211 -9.75 21.24 20.78
C GLN A 211 -9.38 20.75 22.19
N GLY A 212 -9.60 21.58 23.21
CA GLY A 212 -9.32 21.20 24.61
C GLY A 212 -10.01 19.90 25.03
N GLU A 213 -11.09 19.53 24.34
CA GLU A 213 -11.88 18.31 24.54
C GLU A 213 -11.48 17.14 23.63
N SER A 214 -10.45 17.28 22.79
CA SER A 214 -10.02 16.26 21.82
C SER A 214 -9.72 14.89 22.46
N LEU A 215 -9.06 14.88 23.62
CA LEU A 215 -8.78 13.64 24.36
C LEU A 215 -10.06 13.01 24.92
N CYS A 216 -10.99 13.83 25.40
CA CYS A 216 -12.27 13.39 25.94
C CYS A 216 -13.14 12.80 24.82
N ASN A 217 -13.21 13.49 23.67
CA ASN A 217 -13.91 13.03 22.47
C ASN A 217 -13.34 11.70 21.96
N LEU A 218 -12.01 11.53 21.95
CA LEU A 218 -11.37 10.27 21.60
C LEU A 218 -11.68 9.16 22.62
N ASN A 219 -11.62 9.45 23.92
CA ASN A 219 -11.90 8.45 24.95
C ASN A 219 -13.38 8.01 24.94
N THR A 220 -14.31 8.95 24.78
CA THR A 220 -15.74 8.68 24.59
C THR A 220 -15.97 7.85 23.32
N TYR A 221 -15.27 8.18 22.25
CA TYR A 221 -15.32 7.41 21.00
C TYR A 221 -14.80 5.97 21.16
N LEU A 222 -13.70 5.76 21.89
CA LEU A 222 -13.13 4.42 22.12
C LEU A 222 -13.93 3.58 23.12
N LYS A 223 -14.74 4.19 23.99
CA LYS A 223 -15.52 3.52 25.04
C LYS A 223 -17.02 3.85 24.97
N PRO A 224 -17.73 3.51 23.89
CA PRO A 224 -19.14 3.89 23.72
C PRO A 224 -20.09 3.24 24.74
N ASN A 225 -19.68 2.13 25.38
CA ASN A 225 -20.49 1.37 26.35
C ASN A 225 -19.94 1.42 27.78
N ALA A 226 -18.94 2.24 28.07
CA ALA A 226 -18.52 2.44 29.45
C ALA A 226 -19.62 3.26 30.14
N LEU A 227 -20.40 2.61 31.00
CA LEU A 227 -21.32 3.30 31.90
C LEU A 227 -20.55 4.41 32.64
N PRO A 228 -21.12 5.61 32.82
CA PRO A 228 -20.46 6.72 33.51
C PRO A 228 -19.98 6.34 34.92
N ASP A 229 -20.56 5.30 35.54
CA ASP A 229 -20.20 4.76 36.85
C ASP A 229 -18.97 3.82 36.88
N GLN A 230 -18.41 3.43 35.73
CA GLN A 230 -17.25 2.51 35.68
C GLN A 230 -15.92 3.20 35.40
N ILE A 231 -15.91 4.53 35.29
CA ILE A 231 -14.68 5.30 35.49
C ILE A 231 -14.48 5.36 37.01
N GLY A 232 -13.97 4.28 37.60
CA GLY A 232 -13.60 4.28 39.01
C GLY A 232 -12.66 5.48 39.30
N PRO A 233 -12.72 6.05 40.51
CA PRO A 233 -11.88 7.18 40.86
C PRO A 233 -10.43 6.86 40.51
N LEU A 234 -9.82 7.71 39.67
CA LEU A 234 -8.39 7.61 39.42
C LEU A 234 -7.67 7.63 40.77
N PRO A 235 -6.64 6.79 40.99
CA PRO A 235 -5.82 6.88 42.18
C PRO A 235 -5.34 8.32 42.31
N ASP A 236 -5.59 8.90 43.48
CA ASP A 236 -5.40 10.31 43.81
C ASP A 236 -3.91 10.69 43.76
N THR A 237 -3.37 10.80 42.55
CA THR A 237 -2.03 11.30 42.27
C THR A 237 -2.15 12.79 41.99
N GLY A 238 -2.39 13.58 43.04
CA GLY A 238 -2.10 15.02 43.04
C GLY A 238 -2.63 15.79 41.82
N ARG A 239 -3.95 15.94 41.75
CA ARG A 239 -4.66 17.12 41.20
C ARG A 239 -4.13 17.70 39.87
N LEU A 240 -4.35 16.98 38.78
CA LEU A 240 -4.70 17.62 37.49
C LEU A 240 -6.21 17.87 37.49
N PRO A 241 -6.71 19.04 37.06
CA PRO A 241 -8.15 19.28 36.97
C PRO A 241 -8.77 18.24 36.04
N ASP A 242 -9.96 17.74 36.39
CA ASP A 242 -10.77 16.88 35.54
C ASP A 242 -11.01 17.56 34.19
N VAL A 243 -10.18 17.25 33.19
CA VAL A 243 -10.21 17.90 31.86
C VAL A 243 -11.46 17.46 31.07
N CYS A 244 -12.16 16.41 31.52
CA CYS A 244 -13.35 15.86 30.85
C CYS A 244 -14.65 16.01 31.64
N SER A 245 -14.65 16.69 32.79
CA SER A 245 -15.87 17.02 33.54
C SER A 245 -16.39 18.36 33.02
N SER A 246 -17.36 18.33 32.10
CA SER A 246 -18.03 19.53 31.57
C SER A 246 -18.70 20.37 32.69
N PRO A 247 -18.94 21.68 32.46
CA PRO A 247 -19.73 22.56 33.33
C PRO A 247 -21.23 22.21 33.40
#